data_AF-A0A845L9S5-F1
#
_entry.id   AF-A0A845L9S5-F1
#
_cell.length_a   1.000
_cell.length_b   1.000
_cell.length_c   1.000
_cell.angle_alpha   90.00
_cell.angle_beta   90.00
_cell.angle_gamma   90.00
#
_symmetry.space_group_name_H-M   'P 1'
#
loop_
_entity.id
_entity.type
_entity.pdbx_description
1 polymer ?
#
loop_
_entity_poly.entity_id
_entity_poly.type
_entity_poly.pdbx_seq_one_letter_code
_entity_poly.pdbx_strand_id
1 'polypeptide(L)'
;MSSITNQSLPNLSVEGSAAGRSAISKVKGVISSALALLGLIVTVTGIGLFVAPHGPVAAKGWTFLGMNVPVLKDLHIWLGFGMAAFVLGHFALNLKTLIAELKQLFR
;
A
#
# COMPACT_ATOMS: atom_id res chain seq x y z
N MET A 1 -29.35 -12.83 -57.45
CA MET A 1 -29.02 -13.77 -56.35
C MET A 1 -27.68 -13.30 -55.77
N SER A 2 -27.72 -12.45 -54.74
CA SER A 2 -27.59 -12.82 -53.33
C SER A 2 -26.12 -12.81 -52.88
N SER A 3 -25.68 -11.75 -52.21
CA SER A 3 -24.97 -11.84 -50.92
C SER A 3 -24.71 -10.43 -50.37
N ILE A 4 -25.70 -9.93 -49.63
CA ILE A 4 -25.45 -9.12 -48.43
C ILE A 4 -24.66 -10.01 -47.46
N THR A 5 -23.69 -9.48 -46.69
CA THR A 5 -23.62 -9.63 -45.21
C THR A 5 -22.29 -9.09 -44.62
N ASN A 6 -22.44 -7.98 -43.88
CA ASN A 6 -21.74 -7.57 -42.66
C ASN A 6 -20.20 -7.44 -42.62
N GLN A 7 -19.73 -6.20 -42.82
CA GLN A 7 -18.60 -5.65 -42.06
C GLN A 7 -19.07 -4.42 -41.26
N SER A 8 -19.79 -4.68 -40.19
CA SER A 8 -20.11 -3.68 -39.16
C SER A 8 -20.22 -4.40 -37.83
N LEU A 9 -19.07 -4.70 -37.22
CA LEU A 9 -19.00 -4.91 -35.78
C LEU A 9 -18.12 -3.79 -35.22
N PRO A 10 -18.70 -2.90 -34.41
CA PRO A 10 -17.97 -1.78 -33.86
C PRO A 10 -16.92 -2.29 -32.88
N ASN A 11 -15.73 -1.72 -33.02
CA ASN A 11 -14.59 -1.75 -32.12
C ASN A 11 -15.01 -1.18 -30.75
N LEU A 12 -15.78 -1.92 -29.95
CA LEU A 12 -16.39 -1.47 -28.70
C LEU A 12 -16.04 -2.35 -27.48
N SER A 13 -14.99 -3.17 -27.56
CA SER A 13 -14.58 -4.03 -26.43
C SER A 13 -13.15 -3.82 -25.93
N VAL A 14 -12.31 -3.04 -26.62
CA VAL A 14 -10.89 -2.85 -26.23
C VAL A 14 -10.67 -1.59 -25.38
N GLU A 15 -11.49 -0.55 -25.54
CA GLU A 15 -11.32 0.73 -24.84
C GLU A 15 -11.62 0.66 -23.33
N GLY A 16 -12.59 -0.17 -22.93
CA GLY A 16 -12.93 -0.36 -21.51
C GLY A 16 -11.84 -1.10 -20.70
N SER A 17 -11.01 -1.91 -21.36
CA SER A 17 -9.96 -2.70 -20.71
C SER A 17 -8.68 -1.90 -20.46
N ALA A 18 -8.36 -0.96 -21.37
CA ALA A 18 -7.17 -0.11 -21.26
C ALA A 18 -7.31 0.96 -20.16
N ALA A 19 -8.49 1.59 -20.06
CA ALA A 19 -8.78 2.58 -19.02
C ALA A 19 -8.77 1.95 -17.61
N GLY A 20 -9.36 0.75 -17.46
CA GLY A 20 -9.33 -0.01 -16.21
C GLY A 20 -7.92 -0.45 -15.81
N ARG A 21 -7.09 -0.91 -16.76
CA ARG A 21 -5.67 -1.23 -16.49
C ARG A 21 -4.87 -0.02 -16.04
N SER A 22 -5.05 1.14 -16.69
CA SER A 22 -4.36 2.38 -16.29
C SER A 22 -4.77 2.85 -14.89
N ALA A 23 -6.07 2.79 -14.57
CA ALA A 23 -6.57 3.15 -13.25
C ALA A 23 -6.02 2.21 -12.16
N ILE A 24 -6.00 0.90 -12.40
CA ILE A 24 -5.42 -0.09 -11.47
C ILE A 24 -3.92 0.16 -11.27
N SER A 25 -3.17 0.48 -12.34
CA SER A 25 -1.76 0.82 -12.24
C SER A 25 -1.51 2.11 -11.45
N LYS A 26 -2.33 3.14 -11.66
CA LYS A 26 -2.26 4.40 -10.88
C LYS A 26 -2.61 4.17 -9.42
N VAL A 27 -3.68 3.43 -9.12
CA VAL A 27 -4.09 3.08 -7.76
C VAL A 27 -3.02 2.26 -7.05
N LYS A 28 -2.43 1.27 -7.75
CA LYS A 28 -1.30 0.48 -7.22
C LYS A 28 -0.08 1.35 -6.90
N GLY A 29 0.24 2.32 -7.78
CA GLY A 29 1.29 3.29 -7.55
C GLY A 29 1.03 4.18 -6.34
N VAL A 30 -0.16 4.78 -6.26
CA VAL A 30 -0.58 5.61 -5.12
C VAL A 30 -0.57 4.83 -3.82
N ILE A 31 -1.07 3.59 -3.82
CA ILE A 31 -1.04 2.70 -2.66
C ILE A 31 0.40 2.43 -2.25
N SER A 32 1.29 2.13 -3.19
CA SER A 32 2.72 1.88 -2.90
C SER A 32 3.41 3.11 -2.31
N SER A 33 3.20 4.30 -2.89
CA SER A 33 3.75 5.55 -2.39
C SER A 33 3.21 5.92 -1.00
N ALA A 34 1.90 5.75 -0.79
CA ALA A 34 1.27 5.96 0.51
C ALA A 34 1.81 4.98 1.57
N LEU A 35 2.02 3.71 1.20
CA LEU A 35 2.58 2.69 2.07
C LEU A 35 4.03 3.03 2.48
N ALA A 36 4.85 3.50 1.54
CA ALA A 36 6.22 3.92 1.80
C ALA A 36 6.29 5.12 2.75
N LEU A 37 5.44 6.14 2.53
CA LEU A 37 5.31 7.30 3.41
C LEU A 37 4.83 6.91 4.82
N LEU A 38 3.78 6.09 4.90
CA LEU A 38 3.25 5.63 6.18
C LEU A 38 4.28 4.79 6.94
N GLY A 39 4.99 3.90 6.23
CA GLY A 39 6.10 3.13 6.75
C GLY A 39 7.20 4.01 7.34
N LEU A 40 7.61 5.07 6.62
CA LEU A 40 8.60 6.02 7.11
C LEU A 40 8.18 6.67 8.45
N ILE A 41 6.93 7.11 8.57
CA ILE A 41 6.39 7.71 9.80
C ILE A 41 6.38 6.68 10.94
N VAL A 42 5.96 5.45 10.67
CA VAL A 42 5.98 4.34 11.64
C VAL A 42 7.41 4.05 12.08
N THR A 43 8.39 4.04 11.18
CA THR A 43 9.80 3.83 11.53
C THR A 43 10.33 4.95 12.43
N VAL A 44 10.06 6.22 12.11
CA VAL A 44 10.49 7.36 12.93
C VAL A 44 9.88 7.30 14.33
N THR A 45 8.57 7.00 14.44
CA THR A 45 7.89 6.84 15.73
C THR A 45 8.40 5.62 16.51
N GLY A 46 8.74 4.52 15.81
CA GLY A 46 9.33 3.33 16.41
C GLY A 46 10.73 3.58 16.97
N ILE A 47 11.57 4.34 16.25
CA ILE A 47 12.89 4.78 16.74
C ILE A 47 12.71 5.67 17.97
N GLY A 48 11.74 6.59 17.95
CA GLY A 48 11.41 7.44 19.10
C GLY A 48 11.02 6.63 20.35
N LEU A 49 10.27 5.53 20.17
CA LEU A 49 9.92 4.60 21.25
C LEU A 49 11.10 3.73 21.69
N PHE A 50 11.98 3.36 20.78
CA PHE A 50 13.17 2.56 21.09
C PHE A 50 14.17 3.34 21.96
N VAL A 51 14.32 4.64 21.69
CA VAL A 51 15.18 5.53 22.48
C VAL A 51 14.50 6.00 23.78
N ALA A 52 13.17 5.86 23.89
CA ALA A 52 12.43 6.31 25.07
C ALA A 52 12.86 5.54 26.34
N PRO A 53 13.21 6.25 27.43
CA PRO A 53 13.63 5.61 28.66
C PRO A 53 12.46 4.87 29.33
N HIS A 54 12.74 3.64 29.76
CA HIS A 54 11.74 2.71 30.28
C HIS A 54 11.77 2.76 31.81
N GLY A 55 10.84 3.51 32.40
CA GLY A 55 10.68 3.62 33.85
C GLY A 55 9.68 4.72 34.24
N PRO A 56 8.93 4.56 35.35
CA PRO A 56 7.85 5.46 35.75
C PRO A 56 8.29 6.91 36.02
N VAL A 57 9.58 7.12 36.29
CA VAL A 57 10.17 8.44 36.59
C VAL A 57 10.88 9.04 35.38
N ALA A 58 11.49 8.22 34.52
CA ALA A 58 12.24 8.68 33.35
C ALA A 58 11.34 9.01 32.14
N ALA A 59 10.19 8.34 32.03
CA ALA A 59 9.23 8.58 30.95
C ALA A 59 8.43 9.89 31.09
N LYS A 60 8.39 10.51 32.28
CA LYS A 60 7.59 11.72 32.54
C LYS A 60 8.17 13.00 31.92
N GLY A 61 9.48 13.05 31.67
CA GLY A 61 10.15 14.22 31.09
C GLY A 61 10.59 14.04 29.63
N TRP A 62 10.47 12.84 29.08
CA TRP A 62 10.92 12.55 27.73
C TRP A 62 9.85 12.95 26.71
N THR A 63 10.24 13.81 25.78
CA THR A 63 9.38 14.19 24.65
C THR A 63 10.11 13.88 23.34
N PHE A 64 9.39 13.28 22.40
CA PHE A 64 9.90 13.01 21.06
C PHE A 64 9.00 13.73 20.06
N LEU A 65 9.58 14.60 19.22
CA LEU A 65 8.82 15.51 18.34
C LEU A 65 7.78 16.36 19.11
N GLY A 66 8.04 16.67 20.39
CA GLY A 66 7.12 17.41 21.26
C GLY A 66 5.94 16.59 21.81
N MET A 67 5.87 15.28 21.51
CA MET A 67 4.86 14.37 22.05
C MET A 67 5.39 13.55 23.22
N ASN A 68 4.52 13.28 24.17
CA ASN A 68 4.83 12.47 25.35
C ASN A 68 4.88 10.97 25.00
N VAL A 69 5.64 10.18 25.75
CA VAL A 69 5.82 8.73 25.53
C VAL A 69 4.51 7.95 25.31
N PRO A 70 3.45 8.12 26.14
CA PRO A 70 2.19 7.39 25.92
C PRO A 70 1.49 7.76 24.61
N VAL A 71 1.51 9.04 24.23
CA VAL A 71 0.91 9.52 22.98
C VAL A 71 1.67 8.97 21.76
N LEU A 72 3.00 8.97 21.82
CA LEU A 72 3.85 8.41 20.76
C LEU A 72 3.59 6.90 20.59
N LYS A 73 3.38 6.19 21.71
CA LYS A 73 3.10 4.75 21.72
C LYS A 73 1.76 4.44 21.06
N ASP A 74 0.71 5.15 21.45
CA ASP A 74 -0.62 4.95 20.85
C ASP A 74 -0.60 5.28 19.36
N LEU A 75 0.05 6.38 18.98
CA LEU A 75 0.20 6.78 17.58
C LEU A 75 0.93 5.69 16.76
N HIS A 76 2.05 5.17 17.26
CA HIS A 76 2.80 4.11 16.59
C HIS A 76 1.98 2.82 16.43
N ILE A 77 1.22 2.42 17.44
CA ILE A 77 0.39 1.20 17.39
C ILE A 77 -0.74 1.37 16.36
N TRP A 78 -1.45 2.49 16.39
CA TRP A 78 -2.53 2.76 15.44
C TRP A 78 -2.03 2.86 14.00
N LEU A 79 -0.93 3.59 13.75
CA LEU A 79 -0.33 3.65 12.43
C LEU A 79 0.24 2.29 12.00
N GLY A 80 0.85 1.53 12.91
CA GLY A 80 1.37 0.19 12.64
C GLY A 80 0.28 -0.78 12.22
N PHE A 81 -0.87 -0.76 12.90
CA PHE A 81 -2.03 -1.56 12.53
C PHE A 81 -2.60 -1.15 11.15
N GLY A 82 -2.71 0.15 10.88
CA GLY A 82 -3.11 0.66 9.57
C GLY A 82 -2.13 0.25 8.46
N MET A 83 -0.82 0.31 8.73
CA MET A 83 0.23 -0.10 7.80
C MET A 83 0.13 -1.60 7.50
N ALA A 84 -0.12 -2.46 8.49
CA ALA A 84 -0.31 -3.89 8.26
C ALA A 84 -1.48 -4.20 7.30
N ALA A 85 -2.63 -3.54 7.48
CA ALA A 85 -3.77 -3.68 6.57
C ALA A 85 -3.44 -3.21 5.15
N PHE A 86 -2.70 -2.11 5.04
CA PHE A 86 -2.32 -1.52 3.75
C PHE A 86 -1.24 -2.36 3.03
N VAL A 87 -0.32 -3.01 3.76
CA VAL A 87 0.63 -4.00 3.24
C VAL A 87 -0.12 -5.20 2.67
N LEU A 88 -1.11 -5.73 3.40
CA LEU A 88 -1.96 -6.83 2.91
C LEU A 88 -2.69 -6.45 1.62
N GLY A 89 -3.27 -5.24 1.57
CA GLY A 89 -3.90 -4.72 0.36
C GLY A 89 -2.93 -4.59 -0.82
N HIS A 90 -1.75 -4.01 -0.58
CA HIS A 90 -0.71 -3.88 -1.60
C HIS A 90 -0.21 -5.24 -2.11
N PHE A 91 -0.05 -6.22 -1.20
CA PHE A 91 0.38 -7.57 -1.52
C PHE A 91 -0.69 -8.31 -2.34
N ALA A 92 -1.96 -8.23 -1.96
CA ALA A 92 -3.07 -8.82 -2.71
C ALA A 92 -3.16 -8.28 -4.16
N LEU A 93 -2.91 -6.98 -4.36
CA LEU A 93 -2.87 -6.37 -5.69
C LEU A 93 -1.65 -6.79 -6.51
N ASN A 94 -0.53 -7.12 -5.86
CA ASN A 94 0.69 -7.61 -6.50
C ASN A 94 0.73 -9.12 -6.72
N LEU A 95 -0.11 -9.90 -6.02
CA LEU A 95 -0.10 -11.37 -6.05
C LEU A 95 -0.25 -11.95 -7.46
N LYS A 96 -1.09 -11.33 -8.31
CA LYS A 96 -1.29 -11.76 -9.70
C LYS A 96 -0.01 -11.61 -10.54
N THR A 97 0.79 -10.58 -10.26
CA THR A 97 2.09 -10.36 -10.93
C THR A 97 3.12 -11.36 -10.40
N LEU A 98 3.17 -11.56 -9.08
CA LEU A 98 4.08 -12.49 -8.43
C LEU A 98 3.89 -13.94 -8.90
N ILE A 99 2.63 -14.41 -9.03
CA ILE A 99 2.32 -15.76 -9.51
C ILE A 99 2.73 -15.94 -10.98
N ALA A 100 2.59 -14.89 -11.80
CA ALA A 100 3.00 -14.93 -13.20
C ALA A 100 4.53 -15.06 -13.32
N GLU A 101 5.28 -14.30 -12.53
CA GLU A 101 6.75 -14.41 -12.48
C GLU A 101 7.21 -15.75 -11.89
N LEU A 102 6.57 -16.24 -10.83
CA LEU A 102 6.90 -17.53 -10.23
C LEU A 102 6.67 -18.70 -11.20
N LYS A 103 5.62 -18.60 -12.03
CA LYS A 103 5.34 -19.59 -13.09
C LYS A 103 6.35 -19.52 -14.24
N GLN A 104 6.94 -18.35 -14.50
CA GLN A 104 8.05 -18.23 -15.46
C GLN A 104 9.37 -18.77 -14.90
N LEU A 105 9.62 -18.60 -13.60
CA LEU A 105 10.83 -19.08 -12.93
C LEU A 105 10.87 -20.61 -12.77
N PHE A 106 9.70 -21.26 -12.67
CA PHE A 106 9.55 -22.71 -12.54
C PHE A 106 9.32 -23.45 -13.87
N ARG A 107 9.52 -22.79 -15.02
CA ARG A 107 9.47 -23.42 -16.34
C ARG A 107 10.86 -23.57 -16.94
#